data_AF-A0A7S2EJZ6-F1
#
_entry.id   AF-A0A7S2EJZ6-F1
#
_cell.length_a   1.000
_cell.length_b   1.000
_cell.length_c   1.000
_cell.angle_alpha   90.00
_cell.angle_beta   90.00
_cell.angle_gamma   90.00
#
_symmetry.space_group_name_H-M   'P 1'
#
loop_
_entity.id
_entity.type
_entity.pdbx_description
1 polymer ?
#
loop_
_entity_poly.entity_id
_entity_poly.type
_entity_poly.pdbx_seq_one_letter_code
_entity_poly.pdbx_strand_id
1 'polypeptide(L)'
;MNSQHPMSKFFTGNKETLQENVKKRGIDLRARLIEFYETYYSSNQMNLAIVAPQSLDELKSIATELFSSIPNRNRSKPEDAWVGVIPPYKEGSSQIPAARHVLEIVPVQELRQVTLTWPLVYNPIEEERTTNLLVKPDYYVSH
;
A
#
# COMPACT_ATOMS: atom_id res chain seq x y z
N MET A 1 10.51 -11.84 -5.09
CA MET A 1 9.20 -11.21 -5.15
C MET A 1 8.45 -11.73 -6.36
N ASN A 2 7.17 -12.05 -6.17
CA ASN A 2 6.25 -12.49 -7.21
C ASN A 2 5.88 -11.30 -8.11
N SER A 3 6.09 -11.42 -9.43
CA SER A 3 5.80 -10.35 -10.41
C SER A 3 4.31 -10.06 -10.57
N GLN A 4 3.43 -10.96 -10.14
CA GLN A 4 1.98 -10.74 -10.12
C GLN A 4 1.53 -9.98 -8.87
N HIS A 5 2.37 -9.92 -7.83
CA HIS A 5 2.03 -9.22 -6.60
C HIS A 5 2.25 -7.70 -6.76
N PRO A 6 1.35 -6.82 -6.28
CA PRO A 6 1.49 -5.37 -6.42
C PRO A 6 2.81 -4.80 -5.87
N MET A 7 3.37 -5.42 -4.83
CA MET A 7 4.67 -5.04 -4.24
C MET A 7 5.84 -5.07 -5.25
N SER A 8 5.70 -5.79 -6.36
CA SER A 8 6.71 -5.83 -7.42
C SER A 8 6.75 -4.58 -8.31
N LYS A 9 5.79 -3.68 -8.18
CA LYS A 9 5.71 -2.47 -8.99
C LYS A 9 6.72 -1.42 -8.53
N PHE A 10 7.18 -0.60 -9.47
CA PHE A 10 7.91 0.62 -9.17
C PHE A 10 6.94 1.74 -8.81
N PHE A 11 6.86 2.09 -7.52
CA PHE A 11 5.82 2.99 -6.99
C PHE A 11 6.11 4.48 -7.17
N THR A 12 7.37 4.88 -7.23
CA THR A 12 7.74 6.31 -7.32
C THR A 12 7.35 6.91 -8.67
N GLY A 13 7.55 6.13 -9.75
CA GLY A 13 7.47 6.64 -11.11
C GLY A 13 8.65 7.55 -11.48
N ASN A 14 8.85 7.77 -12.77
CA ASN A 14 9.84 8.68 -13.32
C ASN A 14 9.39 9.21 -14.69
N LYS A 15 10.24 10.01 -15.35
CA LYS A 15 9.97 10.54 -16.71
C LYS A 15 9.72 9.43 -17.73
N GLU A 16 10.44 8.31 -17.63
CA GLU A 16 10.25 7.18 -18.53
C GLU A 16 8.84 6.59 -18.38
N THR A 17 8.41 6.30 -17.15
CA THR A 17 7.12 5.66 -16.86
C THR A 17 5.93 6.58 -17.08
N LEU A 18 6.05 7.88 -16.76
CA LEU A 18 4.94 8.83 -16.77
C LEU A 18 4.88 9.73 -18.02
N GLN A 19 5.94 9.78 -18.85
CA GLN A 19 5.96 10.62 -20.05
C GLN A 19 6.35 9.83 -21.30
N GLU A 20 7.53 9.21 -21.33
CA GLU A 20 8.07 8.62 -22.56
C GLU A 20 7.28 7.38 -22.98
N ASN A 21 7.06 6.45 -22.05
CA ASN A 21 6.31 5.23 -22.32
C ASN A 21 4.82 5.51 -22.57
N VAL A 22 4.26 6.51 -21.89
CA VAL A 22 2.89 6.99 -22.11
C VAL A 22 2.73 7.49 -23.55
N LYS A 23 3.62 8.38 -24.00
CA LYS A 23 3.63 8.91 -25.37
C LYS A 23 3.81 7.81 -26.41
N LYS A 24 4.79 6.91 -26.21
CA LYS A 24 5.04 5.77 -27.11
C LYS A 24 3.82 4.86 -27.26
N ARG A 25 3.06 4.67 -26.19
CA ARG A 25 1.86 3.82 -26.16
C ARG A 25 0.58 4.56 -26.58
N GLY A 26 0.65 5.85 -26.91
CA GLY A 26 -0.51 6.66 -27.27
C GLY A 26 -1.53 6.81 -26.14
N ILE A 27 -1.08 6.75 -24.88
CA ILE A 27 -1.97 6.84 -23.71
C ILE A 27 -2.23 8.32 -23.39
N ASP A 28 -3.49 8.71 -23.25
CA ASP A 28 -3.84 9.99 -22.64
C ASP A 28 -3.67 9.91 -21.11
N LEU A 29 -2.56 10.47 -20.62
CA LEU A 29 -2.26 10.50 -19.20
C LEU A 29 -3.32 11.22 -18.37
N ARG A 30 -3.87 12.33 -18.89
CA ARG A 30 -4.84 13.13 -18.16
C ARG A 30 -6.13 12.35 -17.98
N ALA A 31 -6.60 11.67 -19.03
CA ALA A 31 -7.76 10.81 -18.94
C ALA A 31 -7.55 9.68 -17.91
N ARG A 32 -6.36 9.06 -17.88
CA ARG A 32 -6.01 8.03 -16.88
C ARG A 32 -5.97 8.55 -15.44
N LEU A 33 -5.50 9.78 -15.23
CA LEU A 33 -5.51 10.40 -13.89
C LEU A 33 -6.94 10.67 -13.41
N ILE A 34 -7.82 11.13 -14.30
CA ILE A 34 -9.24 11.34 -13.98
C ILE A 34 -9.91 10.00 -13.66
N GLU A 35 -9.71 8.99 -14.51
CA GLU A 35 -10.22 7.63 -14.26
C GLU A 35 -9.74 7.08 -12.91
N PHE A 36 -8.46 7.27 -12.58
CA PHE A 36 -7.91 6.85 -11.29
C PHE A 36 -8.55 7.60 -10.12
N TYR A 37 -8.74 8.91 -10.22
CA TYR A 37 -9.42 9.71 -9.20
C TYR A 37 -10.87 9.25 -9.01
N GLU A 38 -11.64 9.10 -10.09
CA GLU A 38 -13.02 8.62 -10.04
C GLU A 38 -13.13 7.17 -9.53
N THR A 39 -12.06 6.38 -9.72
CA THR A 39 -12.01 5.01 -9.24
C THR A 39 -11.70 4.93 -7.76
N TYR A 40 -10.65 5.59 -7.28
CA TYR A 40 -10.12 5.32 -5.94
C TYR A 40 -10.43 6.41 -4.90
N TYR A 41 -10.72 7.65 -5.31
CA TYR A 41 -11.01 8.75 -4.37
C TYR A 41 -12.49 8.78 -3.96
N SER A 42 -12.94 7.75 -3.23
CA SER A 42 -14.29 7.65 -2.69
C SER A 42 -14.34 7.94 -1.20
N SER A 43 -15.34 8.66 -0.70
CA SER A 43 -15.40 9.03 0.74
C SER A 43 -15.43 7.82 1.68
N ASN A 44 -15.98 6.67 1.26
CA ASN A 44 -15.96 5.44 2.05
C ASN A 44 -14.56 4.80 2.22
N GLN A 45 -13.54 5.32 1.53
CA GLN A 45 -12.13 4.89 1.61
C GLN A 45 -11.23 5.97 2.26
N MET A 46 -11.80 7.08 2.73
CA MET A 46 -11.06 8.21 3.29
C MET A 46 -11.21 8.27 4.80
N ASN A 47 -10.11 8.58 5.49
CA ASN A 47 -10.12 8.92 6.91
C ASN A 47 -9.60 10.36 7.07
N LEU A 48 -10.22 11.13 7.97
CA LEU A 48 -9.84 12.51 8.28
C LEU A 48 -9.51 12.60 9.77
N ALA A 49 -8.37 13.21 10.09
CA ALA A 49 -7.98 13.56 11.45
C ALA A 49 -7.68 15.06 11.50
N ILE A 50 -8.31 15.78 12.44
CA ILE A 50 -8.11 17.21 12.64
C ILE A 50 -7.64 17.42 14.08
N VAL A 51 -6.57 18.19 14.24
CA VAL A 51 -6.04 18.59 15.55
C VAL A 51 -5.96 20.11 15.57
N ALA A 52 -6.75 20.74 16.42
CA ALA A 52 -6.81 22.19 16.52
C ALA A 52 -7.34 22.62 17.91
N PRO A 53 -7.15 23.88 18.33
CA PRO A 53 -7.57 24.35 19.66
C PRO A 53 -9.08 24.59 19.79
N GLN A 54 -9.84 24.55 18.70
CA GLN A 54 -11.29 24.70 18.69
C GLN A 54 -11.99 23.54 19.41
N SER A 55 -13.22 23.80 19.86
CA SER A 55 -14.07 22.78 20.47
C SER A 55 -14.45 21.66 19.49
N LEU A 56 -14.86 20.50 20.00
CA LEU A 56 -15.29 19.38 19.17
C LEU A 56 -16.49 19.72 18.28
N ASP A 57 -17.40 20.57 18.76
CA ASP A 57 -18.58 20.99 18.00
C ASP A 57 -18.19 21.89 16.81
N GLU A 58 -17.27 22.84 17.04
CA GLU A 58 -16.71 23.66 15.97
C GLU A 58 -15.97 22.80 14.94
N LEU A 59 -15.13 21.87 15.40
CA LEU A 59 -14.39 20.97 14.53
C LEU A 59 -15.32 20.08 13.70
N LYS A 60 -16.40 19.58 14.30
CA LYS A 60 -17.43 18.82 13.60
C LYS A 60 -18.13 19.67 12.54
N SER A 61 -18.47 20.92 12.86
CA SER A 61 -19.08 21.84 11.90
C SER A 61 -18.17 22.07 10.70
N ILE A 62 -16.89 22.39 10.95
CA ILE A 62 -15.88 22.63 9.91
C ILE A 62 -15.68 21.37 9.05
N ALA A 63 -15.54 20.21 9.67
CA ALA A 63 -15.38 18.94 8.96
C ALA A 63 -16.60 18.64 8.07
N THR A 64 -17.81 18.90 8.57
CA THR A 64 -19.05 18.67 7.81
C THR A 64 -19.15 19.63 6.63
N GLU A 65 -18.88 20.92 6.85
CA GLU A 65 -18.94 21.95 5.80
C GLU A 65 -17.99 21.65 4.64
N LEU A 66 -16.73 21.28 4.95
CA LEU A 66 -15.69 21.14 3.94
C LEU A 66 -15.64 19.77 3.25
N PHE A 67 -16.03 18.69 3.95
CA PHE A 67 -15.80 17.32 3.46
C PHE A 67 -17.09 16.54 3.15
N SER A 68 -18.27 17.02 3.53
CA SER A 68 -19.53 16.31 3.26
C SER A 68 -19.87 16.17 1.78
N SER A 69 -19.35 17.05 0.92
CA SER A 69 -19.58 17.01 -0.52
C SER A 69 -18.75 15.95 -1.25
N ILE A 70 -17.82 15.25 -0.57
CA ILE A 70 -16.99 14.22 -1.20
C ILE A 70 -17.88 13.02 -1.56
N PRO A 71 -17.92 12.62 -2.84
CA PRO A 71 -18.83 11.58 -3.28
C PRO A 71 -18.47 10.22 -2.67
N ASN A 72 -19.47 9.53 -2.15
CA ASN A 72 -19.37 8.12 -1.85
C ASN A 72 -19.69 7.30 -3.12
N ARG A 73 -18.67 6.65 -3.68
CA ARG A 73 -18.77 5.77 -4.84
C ARG A 73 -18.85 4.28 -4.47
N ASN A 74 -19.02 3.96 -3.17
CA ASN A 74 -19.16 2.59 -2.64
C ASN A 74 -18.10 1.62 -3.17
N ARG A 75 -16.84 2.03 -3.14
CA ARG A 75 -15.72 1.22 -3.64
C ARG A 75 -15.32 0.16 -2.62
N SER A 76 -15.03 -1.05 -3.07
CA SER A 76 -14.34 -2.06 -2.26
C SER A 76 -12.91 -1.60 -1.98
N LYS A 77 -12.29 -2.19 -0.95
CA LYS A 77 -10.91 -1.83 -0.63
C LYS A 77 -9.99 -2.31 -1.76
N PRO A 78 -9.01 -1.50 -2.23
CA PRO A 78 -8.12 -1.90 -3.31
C PRO A 78 -7.35 -3.20 -3.03
N GLU A 79 -7.12 -3.49 -1.76
CA GLU A 79 -6.40 -4.66 -1.29
C GLU A 79 -7.18 -5.98 -1.38
N ASP A 80 -8.52 -5.92 -1.45
CA ASP A 80 -9.39 -7.11 -1.57
C ASP A 80 -9.05 -7.95 -2.81
N ALA A 81 -8.47 -7.32 -3.84
CA ALA A 81 -8.09 -7.98 -5.09
C ALA A 81 -6.83 -8.87 -4.98
N TRP A 82 -6.01 -8.71 -3.94
CA TRP A 82 -4.72 -9.39 -3.85
C TRP A 82 -4.37 -9.94 -2.46
N VAL A 83 -4.93 -9.39 -1.38
CA VAL A 83 -4.68 -9.85 -0.01
C VAL A 83 -5.19 -11.28 0.17
N GLY A 84 -4.30 -12.18 0.63
CA GLY A 84 -4.61 -13.60 0.82
C GLY A 84 -4.77 -14.42 -0.46
N VAL A 85 -4.85 -13.77 -1.63
CA VAL A 85 -5.04 -14.42 -2.94
C VAL A 85 -3.72 -14.54 -3.70
N ILE A 86 -2.95 -13.44 -3.75
CA ILE A 86 -1.68 -13.39 -4.46
C ILE A 86 -0.57 -13.35 -3.40
N PRO A 87 0.28 -14.39 -3.28
CA PRO A 87 1.35 -14.36 -2.30
C PRO A 87 2.51 -13.45 -2.79
N PRO A 88 3.14 -12.67 -1.90
CA PRO A 88 4.27 -11.79 -2.26
C PRO A 88 5.53 -12.57 -2.68
N TYR A 89 5.65 -13.81 -2.19
CA TYR A 89 6.69 -14.76 -2.58
C TYR A 89 6.04 -16.08 -2.98
N LYS A 90 6.46 -16.63 -4.12
CA LYS A 90 6.02 -17.92 -4.67
C LYS A 90 7.24 -18.72 -5.10
N GLU A 91 7.27 -20.00 -4.79
CA GLU A 91 8.34 -20.90 -5.21
C GLU A 91 8.46 -20.96 -6.75
N GLY A 92 9.70 -21.07 -7.24
CA GLY A 92 10.03 -21.28 -8.66
C GLY A 92 9.75 -20.12 -9.63
N SER A 93 8.94 -19.12 -9.26
CA SER A 93 8.49 -18.04 -10.16
C SER A 93 8.80 -16.63 -9.67
N SER A 94 9.26 -16.50 -8.42
CA SER A 94 9.67 -15.20 -7.87
C SER A 94 11.13 -14.93 -8.17
N GLN A 95 11.45 -13.70 -8.60
CA GLN A 95 12.84 -13.26 -8.80
C GLN A 95 13.69 -13.36 -7.51
N ILE A 96 13.03 -13.27 -6.36
CA ILE A 96 13.59 -13.53 -5.03
C ILE A 96 12.68 -14.59 -4.40
N PRO A 97 13.15 -15.84 -4.22
CA PRO A 97 12.39 -16.92 -3.60
C PRO A 97 11.98 -16.62 -2.14
N ALA A 98 10.96 -17.33 -1.66
CA ALA A 98 10.46 -17.18 -0.29
C ALA A 98 11.42 -17.70 0.80
N ALA A 99 12.29 -18.66 0.44
CA ALA A 99 13.16 -19.34 1.38
C ALA A 99 14.59 -19.44 0.86
N ARG A 100 15.56 -19.35 1.80
CA ARG A 100 16.99 -19.65 1.60
C ARG A 100 17.62 -18.91 0.41
N HIS A 101 17.40 -17.61 0.35
CA HIS A 101 18.00 -16.76 -0.67
C HIS A 101 18.94 -15.73 -0.03
N VAL A 102 20.12 -15.56 -0.64
CA VAL A 102 21.12 -14.58 -0.22
C VAL A 102 21.26 -13.56 -1.34
N LEU A 103 21.14 -12.28 -0.98
CA LEU A 103 21.36 -11.15 -1.88
C LEU A 103 22.62 -10.42 -1.46
N GLU A 104 23.57 -10.33 -2.38
CA GLU A 104 24.75 -9.49 -2.22
C GLU A 104 24.52 -8.17 -2.94
N ILE A 105 24.61 -7.06 -2.21
CA ILE A 105 24.32 -5.73 -2.71
C ILE A 105 25.58 -4.88 -2.55
N VAL A 106 26.02 -4.23 -3.62
CA VAL A 106 27.11 -3.25 -3.59
C VAL A 106 26.52 -1.89 -3.22
N PRO A 107 26.80 -1.36 -2.01
CA PRO A 107 26.27 -0.07 -1.62
C PRO A 107 27.01 1.07 -2.34
N VAL A 108 26.31 2.18 -2.57
CA VAL A 108 26.91 3.40 -3.14
C VAL A 108 27.82 4.08 -2.10
N GLN A 109 27.47 3.99 -0.82
CA GLN A 109 28.26 4.50 0.30
C GLN A 109 29.12 3.38 0.91
N GLU A 110 30.14 3.75 1.68
CA GLU A 110 30.89 2.78 2.47
C GLU A 110 30.04 2.29 3.65
N LEU A 111 29.33 1.19 3.43
CA LEU A 111 28.41 0.57 4.40
C LEU A 111 28.69 -0.93 4.47
N ARG A 112 28.62 -1.48 5.69
CA ARG A 112 28.66 -2.93 5.93
C ARG A 112 27.43 -3.29 6.76
N GLN A 113 26.47 -3.96 6.15
CA GLN A 113 25.20 -4.31 6.77
C GLN A 113 24.78 -5.71 6.37
N VAL A 114 24.28 -6.48 7.34
CA VAL A 114 23.57 -7.74 7.11
C VAL A 114 22.13 -7.53 7.51
N THR A 115 21.20 -7.83 6.61
CA THR A 115 19.76 -7.78 6.88
C THR A 115 19.20 -9.19 6.75
N LEU A 116 18.58 -9.68 7.82
CA LEU A 116 17.85 -10.95 7.82
C LEU A 116 16.36 -10.66 7.79
N THR A 117 15.62 -11.34 6.91
CA THR A 117 14.18 -11.10 6.72
C THR A 117 13.44 -12.43 6.66
N TRP A 118 12.40 -12.55 7.48
CA TRP A 118 11.46 -13.66 7.47
C TRP A 118 10.08 -13.13 7.09
N PRO A 119 9.48 -13.62 5.99
CA PRO A 119 8.12 -13.22 5.64
C PRO A 119 7.14 -13.86 6.62
N LEU A 120 6.34 -13.03 7.28
CA LEU A 120 5.22 -13.49 8.09
C LEU A 120 3.99 -13.65 7.18
N VAL A 121 3.25 -14.74 7.35
CA VAL A 121 2.04 -15.00 6.57
C VAL A 121 0.92 -14.11 7.11
N TYR A 122 0.35 -13.28 6.25
CA TYR A 122 -0.82 -12.48 6.57
C TYR A 122 -2.06 -13.38 6.70
N ASN A 123 -2.76 -13.33 7.84
CA ASN A 123 -4.05 -13.98 8.00
C ASN A 123 -5.19 -12.98 7.69
N PRO A 124 -6.03 -13.23 6.66
CA PRO A 124 -7.15 -12.36 6.32
C PRO A 124 -8.34 -12.43 7.30
N ILE A 125 -8.34 -13.35 8.27
CA ILE A 125 -9.42 -13.48 9.26
C ILE A 125 -9.35 -12.30 10.25
N GLU A 126 -10.35 -11.40 10.20
CA GLU A 126 -10.42 -10.17 11.00
C GLU A 126 -10.33 -10.40 12.52
N GLU A 127 -10.91 -11.49 13.02
CA GLU A 127 -10.88 -11.85 14.44
C GLU A 127 -9.45 -12.18 14.93
N GLU A 128 -8.73 -12.99 14.14
CA GLU A 128 -7.33 -13.31 14.42
C GLU A 128 -6.43 -12.08 14.29
N ARG A 129 -6.71 -11.22 13.30
CA ARG A 129 -5.98 -9.94 13.12
C ARG A 129 -6.16 -9.03 14.34
N THR A 130 -7.38 -8.92 14.84
CA THR A 130 -7.69 -8.13 16.04
C THR A 130 -6.99 -8.71 17.27
N THR A 131 -7.03 -10.04 17.41
CA THR A 131 -6.33 -10.75 18.50
C THR A 131 -4.83 -10.50 18.45
N ASN A 132 -4.20 -10.61 17.27
CA ASN A 132 -2.77 -10.34 17.09
C ASN A 132 -2.41 -8.88 17.39
N LEU A 133 -3.27 -7.91 17.05
CA LEU A 133 -3.06 -6.50 17.37
C LEU A 133 -3.12 -6.22 18.89
N LEU A 134 -3.97 -6.94 19.61
CA LEU A 134 -4.13 -6.79 21.06
C LEU A 134 -3.02 -7.51 21.84
N VAL A 135 -2.70 -8.73 21.44
CA VAL A 135 -1.71 -9.58 22.12
C VAL A 135 -0.28 -9.19 21.72
N LYS A 136 -0.07 -8.68 20.50
CA LYS A 136 1.24 -8.27 19.97
C LYS A 136 2.33 -9.34 20.14
N PRO A 137 2.11 -10.59 19.71
CA PRO A 137 3.07 -11.68 19.88
C PRO A 137 4.46 -11.34 19.32
N ASP A 138 4.52 -10.63 18.20
CA ASP A 138 5.78 -10.23 17.55
C ASP A 138 6.67 -9.36 18.46
N TYR A 139 6.08 -8.52 19.32
CA TYR A 139 6.84 -7.69 20.26
C TYR A 139 7.60 -8.52 21.30
N TYR A 140 7.08 -9.70 21.66
CA TYR A 140 7.76 -10.60 22.61
C TYR A 140 8.95 -11.32 22.00
N VAL A 141 9.00 -11.46 20.67
CA VAL A 141 10.09 -12.17 19.97
C VAL A 141 11.25 -11.23 19.63
N SER A 142 11.00 -9.92 19.52
CA SER A 142 11.99 -8.91 19.12
C SER A 142 12.73 -8.21 20.28
N HIS A 143 12.44 -8.57 21.53
CA HIS A 143 13.04 -7.96 22.73
C HIS A 143 13.78 -8.99 23.58
#